data_AF-A0A6P7YGI2-F1
#
_entry.id   AF-A0A6P7YGI2-F1
#
_cell.length_a   1.000
_cell.length_b   1.000
_cell.length_c   1.000
_cell.angle_alpha   90.00
_cell.angle_beta   90.00
_cell.angle_gamma   90.00
#
_symmetry.space_group_name_H-M   'P 1'
#
loop_
_entity.id
_entity.type
_entity.pdbx_description
1 polymer ?
#
loop_
_entity_poly.entity_id
_entity_poly.type
_entity_poly.pdbx_seq_one_letter_code
_entity_poly.pdbx_strand_id
1 'polypeptide(L)'
;MKHRALLSACPALWHSIPCPRSELRLDFVLSCGQSFRWSESSPGHWTGVLAGRVWTLTQTDDRIWYTVYKTEGDHNENRGATEVRIHKRGRKGPSAIKTPIKTDSFYGALVKDETEEEIPDHLRLEAGTELLEGEIANKEAQEILQDYFQLNIGLVELYQHWGMSDSHFHRVSQRFPGVRILRQDPTECLFSFICTSNNHISRITGMIQRLCQAFGQRLCQLDSVEYYTFPSVQALAVDDAEDRLRDLGFGYRARFVNQSARAIVKEHGSDWLETLRSSTYEEAKAALCALPGVGAKEISSGHSGDHMRGGLILSYSVLT
;
A
#
# COMPACT_ATOMS: atom_id res chain seq x y z
N MET A 1 5.46 -14.66 -22.13
CA MET A 1 5.20 -13.56 -21.17
C MET A 1 5.86 -12.33 -21.75
N LYS A 2 5.10 -11.28 -22.08
CA LYS A 2 5.68 -10.07 -22.70
C LYS A 2 6.18 -9.17 -21.57
N HIS A 3 7.49 -9.06 -21.44
CA HIS A 3 8.25 -8.33 -20.42
C HIS A 3 8.11 -6.79 -20.53
N ARG A 4 6.90 -6.26 -20.41
CA ARG A 4 6.62 -4.82 -20.64
C ARG A 4 6.92 -3.92 -19.42
N ALA A 5 7.12 -4.51 -18.23
CA ALA A 5 7.37 -3.79 -16.97
C ALA A 5 8.67 -4.22 -16.27
N LEU A 6 9.74 -4.49 -17.02
CA LEU A 6 11.07 -4.65 -16.44
C LEU A 6 11.78 -3.30 -16.46
N LEU A 7 12.53 -3.00 -15.40
CA LEU A 7 13.38 -1.80 -15.35
C LEU A 7 14.35 -1.72 -16.54
N SER A 8 14.87 -2.86 -16.97
CA SER A 8 15.77 -2.95 -18.13
C SER A 8 15.08 -2.75 -19.48
N ALA A 9 13.76 -2.99 -19.58
CA ALA A 9 13.04 -2.90 -20.84
C ALA A 9 12.62 -1.47 -21.18
N CYS A 10 12.22 -0.68 -20.18
CA CYS A 10 11.77 0.71 -20.39
C CYS A 10 12.21 1.64 -19.24
N PRO A 11 13.52 1.98 -19.11
CA PRO A 11 14.04 2.75 -17.97
C PRO A 11 13.38 4.13 -17.76
N ALA A 12 12.93 4.77 -18.84
CA ALA A 12 12.28 6.09 -18.79
C ALA A 12 10.95 6.10 -18.01
N LEU A 13 10.34 4.93 -17.78
CA LEU A 13 9.04 4.77 -17.14
C LEU A 13 9.13 4.52 -15.64
N TRP A 14 10.35 4.54 -15.09
CA TRP A 14 10.62 4.24 -13.70
C TRP A 14 11.10 5.47 -12.95
N HIS A 15 10.58 5.61 -11.74
CA HIS A 15 11.05 6.57 -10.76
C HIS A 15 11.75 5.84 -9.62
N SER A 16 12.52 6.55 -8.80
CA SER A 16 13.26 5.93 -7.71
C SER A 16 13.25 6.74 -6.42
N ILE A 17 13.32 6.01 -5.30
CA ILE A 17 13.48 6.55 -3.95
C ILE A 17 14.81 6.01 -3.41
N PRO A 18 15.74 6.87 -2.96
CA PRO A 18 16.92 6.41 -2.22
C PRO A 18 16.49 5.60 -1.00
N CYS A 19 16.85 4.33 -0.98
CA CYS A 19 16.51 3.40 0.10
C CYS A 19 17.47 2.21 0.03
N PRO A 20 18.47 2.14 0.91
CA PRO A 20 19.39 1.01 0.93
C PRO A 20 18.70 -0.26 1.41
N ARG A 21 19.24 -1.42 1.02
CA ARG A 21 18.72 -2.73 1.45
C ARG A 21 18.72 -2.98 2.96
N SER A 22 19.52 -2.21 3.72
CA SER A 22 19.48 -2.23 5.18
C SER A 22 18.20 -1.62 5.74
N GLU A 23 17.59 -0.70 5.00
CA GLU A 23 16.34 -0.03 5.35
C GLU A 23 15.12 -0.79 4.83
N LEU A 24 15.12 -1.29 3.58
CA LEU A 24 14.00 -2.08 3.05
C LEU A 24 14.48 -3.25 2.19
N ARG A 25 13.87 -4.43 2.40
CA ARG A 25 13.97 -5.59 1.52
C ARG A 25 12.58 -5.97 1.01
N LEU A 26 12.27 -5.61 -0.23
CA LEU A 26 10.96 -5.89 -0.85
C LEU A 26 10.61 -7.39 -0.78
N ASP A 27 11.59 -8.26 -1.03
CA ASP A 27 11.42 -9.70 -1.04
C ASP A 27 11.06 -10.27 0.34
N PHE A 28 11.57 -9.67 1.43
CA PHE A 28 11.20 -10.08 2.78
C PHE A 28 9.87 -9.45 3.22
N VAL A 29 9.62 -8.19 2.89
CA VAL A 29 8.46 -7.46 3.39
C VAL A 29 7.18 -7.82 2.63
N LEU A 30 7.22 -7.89 1.31
CA LEU A 30 6.03 -8.10 0.47
C LEU A 30 5.54 -9.56 0.45
N SER A 31 6.35 -10.51 0.90
CA SER A 31 6.01 -11.95 0.94
C SER A 31 5.79 -12.53 2.34
N CYS A 32 6.04 -11.77 3.41
CA CYS A 32 5.97 -12.27 4.79
C CYS A 32 4.56 -12.34 5.40
N GLY A 33 3.50 -12.06 4.63
CA GLY A 33 2.12 -12.12 5.09
C GLY A 33 1.63 -10.88 5.85
N GLN A 34 2.30 -9.75 5.68
CA GLN A 34 1.80 -8.45 6.13
C GLN A 34 0.70 -7.93 5.21
N SER A 35 0.99 -7.86 3.91
CA SER A 35 0.04 -7.59 2.85
C SER A 35 -0.13 -8.83 1.98
N PHE A 36 -1.30 -8.96 1.36
CA PHE A 36 -1.64 -10.03 0.42
C PHE A 36 -1.95 -9.51 -0.98
N ARG A 37 -1.59 -8.25 -1.24
CA ARG A 37 -1.89 -7.51 -2.48
C ARG A 37 -0.70 -7.36 -3.42
N TRP A 38 0.45 -7.92 -3.04
CA TRP A 38 1.67 -7.94 -3.82
C TRP A 38 1.96 -9.34 -4.32
N SER A 39 2.45 -9.43 -5.56
CA SER A 39 2.89 -10.67 -6.18
C SER A 39 4.17 -10.43 -6.98
N GLU A 40 5.10 -11.37 -6.93
CA GLU A 40 6.30 -11.31 -7.76
C GLU A 40 5.91 -11.66 -9.21
N SER A 41 5.70 -10.64 -10.04
CA SER A 41 5.25 -10.78 -11.44
C SER A 41 6.40 -11.15 -12.38
N SER A 42 7.63 -10.86 -11.97
CA SER A 42 8.88 -11.28 -12.61
C SER A 42 9.98 -11.32 -11.54
N PRO A 43 11.09 -12.04 -11.72
CA PRO A 43 12.15 -12.11 -10.71
C PRO A 43 12.59 -10.73 -10.22
N GLY A 44 12.44 -10.48 -8.91
CA GLY A 44 12.76 -9.20 -8.26
C GLY A 44 11.80 -8.05 -8.54
N HIS A 45 10.68 -8.29 -9.25
CA HIS A 45 9.67 -7.29 -9.60
C HIS A 45 8.33 -7.65 -8.96
N TRP A 46 7.82 -6.75 -8.14
CA TRP A 46 6.62 -6.94 -7.33
C TRP A 46 5.51 -6.06 -7.87
N THR A 47 4.44 -6.66 -8.38
CA THR A 47 3.25 -5.94 -8.85
C THR A 47 2.12 -6.09 -7.85
N GLY A 48 1.45 -4.99 -7.54
CA GLY A 48 0.38 -4.96 -6.56
C GLY A 48 -0.48 -3.71 -6.64
N VAL A 49 -1.46 -3.63 -5.75
CA VAL A 49 -2.38 -2.48 -5.65
C VAL A 49 -2.12 -1.74 -4.36
N LEU A 50 -1.95 -0.43 -4.46
CA LEU A 50 -1.74 0.47 -3.33
C LEU A 50 -2.39 1.82 -3.64
N ALA A 51 -3.12 2.39 -2.67
CA ALA A 51 -3.81 3.68 -2.80
C ALA A 51 -4.68 3.80 -4.08
N GLY A 52 -5.42 2.73 -4.39
CA GLY A 52 -6.30 2.69 -5.56
C GLY A 52 -5.59 2.64 -6.92
N ARG A 53 -4.26 2.47 -6.95
CA ARG A 53 -3.46 2.40 -8.17
C ARG A 53 -2.73 1.07 -8.26
N VAL A 54 -2.39 0.65 -9.48
CA VAL A 54 -1.53 -0.50 -9.71
C VAL A 54 -0.09 -0.03 -9.79
N TRP A 55 0.81 -0.76 -9.14
CA TRP A 55 2.22 -0.44 -9.00
C TRP A 55 3.06 -1.63 -9.43
N THR A 56 4.25 -1.37 -9.97
CA THR A 56 5.32 -2.36 -10.00
C THR A 56 6.56 -1.79 -9.34
N LEU A 57 7.14 -2.55 -8.41
CA LEU A 57 8.30 -2.19 -7.60
C LEU A 57 9.47 -3.13 -7.89
N THR A 58 10.68 -2.61 -7.92
CA THR A 58 11.92 -3.41 -7.87
C THR A 58 12.97 -2.67 -7.05
N GLN A 59 14.11 -3.29 -6.75
CA GLN A 59 15.14 -2.67 -5.90
C GLN A 59 16.56 -2.93 -6.41
N THR A 60 17.40 -1.90 -6.39
CA THR A 60 18.86 -2.04 -6.46
C THR A 60 19.43 -2.14 -5.04
N ASP A 61 20.71 -1.88 -4.84
CA ASP A 61 21.31 -1.93 -3.50
C ASP A 61 21.01 -0.68 -2.67
N ASP A 62 20.77 0.45 -3.34
CA ASP A 62 20.65 1.79 -2.77
C ASP A 62 19.29 2.47 -3.05
N ARG A 63 18.43 1.87 -3.87
CA ARG A 63 17.17 2.47 -4.32
C ARG A 63 16.05 1.46 -4.46
N ILE A 64 14.84 1.94 -4.19
CA ILE A 64 13.59 1.32 -4.67
C ILE A 64 13.22 2.01 -5.96
N TRP A 65 12.90 1.22 -6.98
CA TRP A 65 12.38 1.68 -8.26
C TRP A 65 10.90 1.36 -8.33
N TYR A 66 10.10 2.27 -8.86
CA TYR A 66 8.66 2.07 -9.03
C TYR A 66 8.13 2.64 -10.34
N THR A 67 7.02 2.08 -10.79
CA THR A 67 6.17 2.62 -11.85
C THR A 67 4.69 2.44 -11.47
N VAL A 68 3.83 3.34 -11.95
CA VAL A 68 2.40 3.40 -11.61
C VAL A 68 1.56 3.43 -12.88
N TYR A 69 0.57 2.55 -12.96
CA TYR A 69 -0.28 2.43 -14.14
C TYR A 69 -1.55 3.28 -13.99
N LYS A 70 -2.03 3.85 -15.10
CA LYS A 70 -3.33 4.51 -15.15
C LYS A 70 -4.42 3.49 -14.87
N THR A 71 -5.50 4.00 -14.30
CA THR A 71 -6.71 3.24 -14.07
C THR A 71 -7.72 3.52 -15.17
N GLU A 72 -8.62 2.59 -15.44
CA GLU A 72 -9.67 2.73 -16.46
C GLU A 72 -10.59 3.94 -16.20
N GLY A 73 -10.63 4.46 -14.97
CA GLY A 73 -11.35 5.69 -14.61
C GLY A 73 -10.67 6.99 -15.07
N ASP A 74 -9.35 6.99 -15.27
CA ASP A 74 -8.57 8.19 -15.62
C ASP A 74 -8.87 8.68 -17.05
N HIS A 75 -9.42 7.80 -17.91
CA HIS A 75 -9.83 8.17 -19.26
C HIS A 75 -11.05 9.10 -19.31
N ASN A 76 -11.81 9.25 -18.21
CA ASN A 76 -13.07 10.00 -18.18
C ASN A 76 -12.95 11.44 -17.64
N GLU A 77 -11.85 11.81 -16.97
CA GLU A 77 -11.70 13.13 -16.33
C GLU A 77 -11.30 14.26 -17.28
N ASN A 78 -10.97 13.98 -18.55
CA ASN A 78 -10.68 15.03 -19.53
C ASN A 78 -11.93 15.74 -20.11
N ARG A 79 -13.09 15.58 -19.47
CA ARG A 79 -14.32 16.35 -19.75
C ARG A 79 -14.98 16.88 -18.47
N GLY A 80 -14.35 17.89 -17.87
CA GLY A 80 -15.04 18.78 -16.92
C GLY A 80 -14.26 19.03 -15.64
N ALA A 81 -13.34 19.98 -15.67
CA ALA A 81 -12.74 20.54 -14.48
C ALA A 81 -13.83 21.07 -13.54
N THR A 82 -13.99 20.43 -12.38
CA THR A 82 -14.77 20.99 -11.27
C THR A 82 -13.85 21.11 -10.06
N GLU A 83 -13.60 22.35 -9.64
CA GLU A 83 -12.68 22.74 -8.58
C GLU A 83 -13.03 22.06 -7.23
N VAL A 84 -12.09 21.29 -6.67
CA VAL A 84 -12.16 20.83 -5.28
C VAL A 84 -11.58 21.92 -4.37
N ARG A 85 -12.45 22.60 -3.61
CA ARG A 85 -12.09 23.58 -2.59
C ARG A 85 -11.52 22.91 -1.33
N ILE A 86 -10.21 23.01 -1.13
CA ILE A 86 -9.54 22.62 0.12
C ILE A 86 -9.76 23.69 1.19
N HIS A 87 -10.44 23.32 2.28
CA HIS A 87 -10.60 24.15 3.48
C HIS A 87 -9.34 24.07 4.36
N LYS A 88 -8.54 25.15 4.41
CA LYS A 88 -7.42 25.29 5.34
C LYS A 88 -7.92 25.72 6.74
N ARG A 89 -7.74 24.87 7.76
CA ARG A 89 -7.85 25.29 9.18
C ARG A 89 -6.50 25.81 9.67
N GLY A 90 -6.47 27.09 10.07
CA GLY A 90 -5.28 27.76 10.59
C GLY A 90 -5.01 27.44 12.07
N ARG A 91 -3.72 27.37 12.43
CA ARG A 91 -3.22 27.49 13.81
C ARG A 91 -2.31 28.70 13.90
N LYS A 92 -2.54 29.54 14.91
CA LYS A 92 -1.82 30.79 15.19
C LYS A 92 -0.63 30.56 16.13
N GLY A 93 0.45 31.32 15.90
CA GLY A 93 1.45 31.73 16.90
C GLY A 93 2.91 31.62 16.42
N PRO A 94 3.86 32.40 16.98
CA PRO A 94 3.92 33.85 16.96
C PRO A 94 5.15 34.39 16.17
N SER A 95 5.15 35.70 15.96
CA SER A 95 6.08 36.53 15.18
C SER A 95 7.57 36.43 15.54
N ALA A 96 8.46 36.38 14.54
CA ALA A 96 9.78 37.05 14.59
C ALA A 96 10.44 37.21 13.19
N ILE A 97 10.62 38.48 12.81
CA ILE A 97 11.79 39.12 12.17
C ILE A 97 12.22 38.66 10.75
N LYS A 98 12.18 39.66 9.85
CA LYS A 98 12.67 39.68 8.46
C LYS A 98 14.20 39.84 8.41
N THR A 99 14.85 39.16 7.47
CA THR A 99 15.86 39.75 6.55
C THR A 99 16.11 38.82 5.35
N PRO A 100 16.44 39.36 4.15
CA PRO A 100 16.53 38.61 2.91
C PRO A 100 17.99 38.28 2.54
N ILE A 101 18.23 37.11 1.95
CA ILE A 101 19.48 36.85 1.22
C ILE A 101 19.15 36.21 -0.14
N LYS A 102 19.54 36.92 -1.19
CA LYS A 102 19.59 36.50 -2.60
C LYS A 102 20.69 35.46 -2.79
N THR A 103 20.53 34.53 -3.72
CA THR A 103 21.64 34.12 -4.60
C THR A 103 21.13 33.88 -6.01
N ASP A 104 21.98 34.27 -6.94
CA ASP A 104 21.69 34.57 -8.33
C ASP A 104 21.60 33.34 -9.23
N SER A 105 20.88 33.55 -10.33
CA SER A 105 20.94 32.80 -11.57
C SER A 105 22.37 32.68 -12.10
N PHE A 106 22.77 31.50 -12.58
CA PHE A 106 23.80 31.43 -13.62
C PHE A 106 23.66 30.17 -14.49
N TYR A 107 23.65 30.42 -15.79
CA TYR A 107 23.61 29.52 -16.96
C TYR A 107 22.29 28.82 -17.33
N GLY A 108 21.53 29.55 -18.16
CA GLY A 108 20.93 28.95 -19.35
C GLY A 108 21.93 28.84 -20.51
N ALA A 109 21.44 28.15 -21.55
CA ALA A 109 22.01 27.92 -22.89
C ALA A 109 22.94 26.70 -23.03
N LEU A 110 22.36 25.60 -23.54
CA LEU A 110 22.72 25.00 -24.84
C LEU A 110 21.65 23.94 -25.19
N VAL A 111 20.77 24.29 -26.13
CA VAL A 111 19.86 23.37 -26.85
C VAL A 111 20.35 23.31 -28.29
N LYS A 112 20.55 22.10 -28.82
CA LYS A 112 20.37 21.65 -30.23
C LYS A 112 21.03 20.28 -30.43
N ASP A 113 20.23 19.22 -30.57
CA ASP A 113 19.89 18.58 -31.85
C ASP A 113 19.09 17.31 -31.53
N GLU A 114 17.80 17.30 -31.90
CA GLU A 114 16.93 16.13 -31.81
C GLU A 114 16.97 15.41 -33.16
N THR A 115 17.56 14.22 -33.19
CA THR A 115 17.20 13.22 -34.20
C THR A 115 16.09 12.37 -33.61
N GLU A 116 14.87 12.54 -34.13
CA GLU A 116 13.73 11.64 -33.89
C GLU A 116 14.11 10.22 -34.33
N GLU A 117 14.51 9.36 -33.39
CA GLU A 117 14.53 7.92 -33.62
C GLU A 117 13.08 7.40 -33.54
N GLU A 118 12.56 6.95 -34.68
CA GLU A 118 11.25 6.28 -34.76
C GLU A 118 11.25 5.03 -33.88
N ILE A 119 10.30 4.97 -32.93
CA ILE A 119 10.07 3.82 -32.06
C ILE A 119 9.67 2.61 -32.92
N PRO A 120 10.43 1.50 -32.91
CA PRO A 120 10.13 0.32 -33.72
C PRO A 120 8.73 -0.23 -33.45
N ASP A 121 8.03 -0.70 -34.49
CA ASP A 121 6.63 -1.15 -34.43
C ASP A 121 6.31 -2.20 -33.33
N HIS A 122 7.30 -2.94 -32.84
CA HIS A 122 7.13 -3.92 -31.76
C HIS A 122 7.09 -3.30 -30.35
N LEU A 123 7.42 -2.02 -30.21
CA LEU A 123 7.35 -1.20 -28.98
C LEU A 123 6.09 -0.32 -28.93
N ARG A 124 5.26 -0.31 -29.99
CA ARG A 124 3.96 0.37 -29.96
C ARG A 124 3.06 -0.28 -28.91
N LEU A 125 2.62 0.52 -27.94
CA LEU A 125 1.61 0.13 -26.94
C LEU A 125 0.34 -0.33 -27.68
N GLU A 126 -0.09 -1.57 -27.44
CA GLU A 126 -1.47 -1.96 -27.76
C GLU A 126 -2.40 -1.19 -26.81
N ALA A 127 -3.48 -0.63 -27.35
CA ALA A 127 -4.42 0.22 -26.63
C ALA A 127 -4.92 -0.46 -25.34
N GLY A 128 -4.57 0.10 -24.18
CA GLY A 128 -5.13 -0.32 -22.89
C GLY A 128 -4.23 -0.18 -21.65
N THR A 129 -2.94 0.11 -21.79
CA THR A 129 -2.03 0.24 -20.63
C THR A 129 -1.28 1.57 -20.65
N GLU A 130 -1.96 2.65 -20.28
CA GLU A 130 -1.31 3.95 -20.11
C GLU A 130 -0.68 4.06 -18.71
N LEU A 131 0.42 4.81 -18.58
CA LEU A 131 1.10 5.07 -17.31
C LEU A 131 0.74 6.46 -16.76
N LEU A 132 0.73 6.62 -15.44
CA LEU A 132 0.54 7.93 -14.84
C LEU A 132 1.80 8.77 -15.05
N GLU A 133 1.68 9.89 -15.79
CA GLU A 133 2.79 10.78 -16.15
C GLU A 133 2.64 12.16 -15.48
N GLY A 134 3.76 12.77 -15.11
CA GLY A 134 3.84 14.15 -14.62
C GLY A 134 4.53 14.32 -13.26
N GLU A 135 5.20 15.45 -13.05
CA GLU A 135 5.99 15.72 -11.83
C GLU A 135 5.15 15.69 -10.54
N ILE A 136 3.91 16.18 -10.60
CA ILE A 136 2.99 16.19 -9.45
C ILE A 136 2.55 14.76 -9.11
N ALA A 137 2.16 13.98 -10.12
CA ALA A 137 1.77 12.58 -9.95
C ALA A 137 2.94 11.75 -9.40
N ASN A 138 4.17 12.03 -9.83
CA ASN A 138 5.36 11.38 -9.33
C ASN A 138 5.64 11.74 -7.86
N LYS A 139 5.51 13.02 -7.48
CA LYS A 139 5.69 13.45 -6.09
C LYS A 139 4.66 12.81 -5.16
N GLU A 140 3.39 12.82 -5.54
CA GLU A 140 2.32 12.15 -4.79
C GLU A 140 2.60 10.64 -4.67
N ALA A 141 3.03 10.00 -5.76
CA ALA A 141 3.37 8.59 -5.77
C ALA A 141 4.54 8.26 -4.80
N GLN A 142 5.55 9.12 -4.78
CA GLN A 142 6.66 9.01 -3.83
C GLN A 142 6.19 9.15 -2.38
N GLU A 143 5.33 10.11 -2.08
CA GLU A 143 4.77 10.33 -0.73
C GLU A 143 3.96 9.10 -0.27
N ILE A 144 3.15 8.50 -1.16
CA ILE A 144 2.40 7.26 -0.88
C ILE A 144 3.35 6.11 -0.51
N LEU A 145 4.41 5.88 -1.29
CA LEU A 145 5.35 4.78 -1.01
C LEU A 145 6.17 5.04 0.25
N GLN A 146 6.58 6.29 0.49
CA GLN A 146 7.30 6.67 1.70
C GLN A 146 6.46 6.42 2.96
N ASP A 147 5.17 6.75 2.92
CA ASP A 147 4.23 6.47 4.02
C ASP A 147 3.97 4.97 4.17
N TYR A 148 3.68 4.25 3.07
CA TYR A 148 3.36 2.81 3.09
C TYR A 148 4.50 1.96 3.66
N PHE A 149 5.75 2.26 3.31
CA PHE A 149 6.94 1.59 3.85
C PHE A 149 7.51 2.26 5.11
N GLN A 150 6.89 3.35 5.59
CA GLN A 150 7.32 4.13 6.75
C GLN A 150 8.80 4.55 6.68
N LEU A 151 9.26 5.00 5.49
CA LEU A 151 10.67 5.27 5.20
C LEU A 151 11.27 6.43 6.01
N ASN A 152 10.43 7.21 6.70
CA ASN A 152 10.83 8.25 7.63
C ASN A 152 11.39 7.71 8.96
N ILE A 153 11.17 6.44 9.29
CA ILE A 153 11.68 5.79 10.52
C ILE A 153 13.03 5.14 10.19
N GLY A 154 14.12 5.42 10.92
CA GLY A 154 15.41 4.77 10.68
C GLY A 154 15.44 3.32 11.17
N LEU A 155 15.31 2.34 10.26
CA LEU A 155 15.24 0.92 10.64
C LEU A 155 16.57 0.41 11.19
N VAL A 156 17.69 0.88 10.63
CA VAL A 156 19.03 0.49 11.10
C VAL A 156 19.23 0.84 12.57
N GLU A 157 18.75 2.01 13.00
CA GLU A 157 18.83 2.46 14.40
C GLU A 157 17.99 1.57 15.32
N LEU A 158 16.77 1.20 14.89
CA LEU A 158 15.92 0.26 15.61
C LEU A 158 16.58 -1.12 15.74
N TYR A 159 17.18 -1.63 14.67
CA TYR A 159 17.88 -2.92 14.69
C TYR A 159 19.08 -2.92 15.64
N GLN A 160 19.81 -1.81 15.70
CA GLN A 160 20.91 -1.64 16.66
C GLN A 160 20.37 -1.66 18.09
N HIS A 161 19.33 -0.89 18.38
CA HIS A 161 18.73 -0.82 19.71
C HIS A 161 18.18 -2.17 20.19
N TRP A 162 17.43 -2.87 19.33
CA TRP A 162 16.92 -4.21 19.62
C TRP A 162 18.04 -5.22 19.77
N GLY A 163 19.08 -5.15 18.94
CA GLY A 163 20.24 -6.02 19.03
C GLY A 163 21.07 -5.84 20.30
N MET A 164 21.17 -4.61 20.82
CA MET A 164 21.80 -4.35 22.12
C MET A 164 21.00 -4.93 23.29
N SER A 165 19.68 -4.99 23.14
CA SER A 165 18.75 -5.46 24.17
C SER A 165 18.53 -6.98 24.12
N ASP A 166 18.66 -7.59 22.95
CA ASP A 166 18.43 -9.02 22.73
C ASP A 166 19.50 -9.62 21.78
N SER A 167 20.36 -10.46 22.36
CA SER A 167 21.39 -11.20 21.62
C SER A 167 20.82 -12.16 20.58
N HIS A 168 19.61 -12.69 20.79
CA HIS A 168 18.94 -13.53 19.80
C HIS A 168 18.54 -12.70 18.59
N PHE A 169 17.86 -11.57 18.82
CA PHE A 169 17.55 -10.60 17.76
C PHE A 169 18.80 -10.16 17.01
N HIS A 170 19.88 -9.76 17.70
CA HIS A 170 21.12 -9.30 17.09
C HIS A 170 21.69 -10.31 16.08
N ARG A 171 21.67 -11.61 16.41
CA ARG A 171 22.15 -12.68 15.54
C ARG A 171 21.22 -12.91 14.34
N VAL A 172 19.90 -12.84 14.55
CA VAL A 172 18.90 -13.09 13.50
C VAL A 172 18.86 -11.94 12.50
N SER A 173 18.92 -10.69 12.98
CA SER A 173 18.82 -9.49 12.14
C SER A 173 19.94 -9.36 11.11
N GLN A 174 21.12 -9.95 11.35
CA GLN A 174 22.21 -10.01 10.35
C GLN A 174 21.81 -10.76 9.07
N ARG A 175 20.91 -11.75 9.18
CA ARG A 175 20.42 -12.54 8.04
C ARG A 175 19.16 -11.97 7.40
N PHE A 176 18.43 -11.14 8.14
CA PHE A 176 17.17 -10.54 7.72
C PHE A 176 17.19 -9.01 7.87
N PRO A 177 18.09 -8.29 7.17
CA PRO A 177 18.06 -6.83 7.12
C PRO A 177 16.82 -6.31 6.40
N GLY A 178 16.42 -5.06 6.67
CA GLY A 178 15.39 -4.38 5.86
C GLY A 178 13.97 -4.92 6.03
N VAL A 179 13.68 -5.71 7.07
CA VAL A 179 12.31 -6.17 7.35
C VAL A 179 11.56 -5.07 8.10
N ARG A 180 10.66 -4.39 7.38
CA ARG A 180 9.80 -3.30 7.88
C ARG A 180 8.37 -3.74 8.11
N ILE A 181 7.67 -2.98 8.94
CA ILE A 181 6.22 -3.07 9.05
C ILE A 181 5.57 -2.12 8.02
N LEU A 182 4.55 -2.61 7.33
CA LEU A 182 3.79 -1.83 6.35
C LEU A 182 2.70 -1.00 7.04
N ARG A 183 2.51 0.23 6.57
CA ARG A 183 1.40 1.11 6.94
C ARG A 183 0.25 0.94 5.95
N GLN A 184 -0.59 -0.06 6.20
CA GLN A 184 -1.65 -0.46 5.27
C GLN A 184 -2.90 0.40 5.42
N ASP A 185 -3.75 0.43 4.40
CA ASP A 185 -5.10 0.98 4.51
C ASP A 185 -5.89 0.24 5.62
N PRO A 186 -6.56 0.94 6.55
CA PRO A 186 -7.24 0.32 7.68
C PRO A 186 -8.36 -0.64 7.28
N THR A 187 -9.08 -0.32 6.19
CA THR A 187 -10.17 -1.16 5.67
C THR A 187 -9.61 -2.44 5.07
N GLU A 188 -8.62 -2.30 4.18
CA GLU A 188 -7.91 -3.43 3.58
C GLU A 188 -7.30 -4.33 4.67
N CYS A 189 -6.62 -3.74 5.65
CA CYS A 189 -6.00 -4.49 6.72
C CYS A 189 -7.05 -5.24 7.55
N LEU A 190 -8.06 -4.54 8.08
CA LEU A 190 -9.10 -5.14 8.91
C LEU A 190 -9.79 -6.31 8.21
N PHE A 191 -10.33 -6.09 7.02
CA PHE A 191 -11.09 -7.12 6.33
C PHE A 191 -10.22 -8.23 5.79
N SER A 192 -8.97 -7.96 5.40
CA SER A 192 -8.04 -9.02 5.01
C SER A 192 -7.86 -10.02 6.15
N PHE A 193 -7.61 -9.52 7.37
CA PHE A 193 -7.39 -10.39 8.51
C PHE A 193 -8.67 -11.09 9.04
N ILE A 194 -9.82 -10.40 9.06
CA ILE A 194 -11.12 -11.06 9.38
C ILE A 194 -11.37 -12.21 8.40
N CYS A 195 -11.14 -11.97 7.11
CA CYS A 195 -11.34 -12.97 6.05
C CYS A 195 -10.42 -14.18 6.18
N THR A 196 -9.25 -14.02 6.81
CA THR A 196 -8.18 -15.03 6.77
C THR A 196 -7.69 -15.49 8.12
N SER A 197 -8.43 -15.20 9.19
CA SER A 197 -8.18 -15.75 10.52
C SER A 197 -8.08 -17.28 10.48
N ASN A 198 -7.06 -17.87 11.08
CA ASN A 198 -6.80 -19.32 11.04
C ASN A 198 -6.68 -19.88 9.59
N ASN A 199 -5.76 -19.32 8.81
CA ASN A 199 -5.45 -19.73 7.44
C ASN A 199 -3.94 -19.65 7.16
N HIS A 200 -3.45 -20.20 6.05
CA HIS A 200 -2.04 -20.16 5.65
C HIS A 200 -1.83 -19.29 4.42
N ILE A 201 -0.67 -18.60 4.35
CA ILE A 201 -0.38 -17.51 3.41
C ILE A 201 -0.76 -17.83 1.95
N SER A 202 -0.42 -19.02 1.44
CA SER A 202 -0.72 -19.37 0.04
C SER A 202 -2.21 -19.41 -0.29
N ARG A 203 -3.09 -19.73 0.67
CA ARG A 203 -4.55 -19.68 0.47
C ARG A 203 -5.10 -18.27 0.65
N ILE A 204 -4.48 -17.46 1.50
CA ILE A 204 -4.93 -16.11 1.82
C ILE A 204 -4.90 -15.21 0.60
N THR A 205 -3.79 -15.19 -0.14
CA THR A 205 -3.64 -14.37 -1.35
C THR A 205 -4.77 -14.62 -2.35
N GLY A 206 -5.09 -15.88 -2.64
CA GLY A 206 -6.19 -16.22 -3.55
C GLY A 206 -7.58 -15.84 -3.02
N MET A 207 -7.79 -15.88 -1.69
CA MET A 207 -9.04 -15.40 -1.10
C MET A 207 -9.17 -13.89 -1.27
N ILE A 208 -8.13 -13.12 -0.94
CA ILE A 208 -8.15 -11.65 -1.08
C ILE A 208 -8.31 -11.23 -2.54
N GLN A 209 -7.70 -11.94 -3.49
CA GLN A 209 -7.91 -11.69 -4.93
C GLN A 209 -9.39 -11.85 -5.32
N ARG A 210 -10.04 -12.96 -4.92
CA ARG A 210 -11.46 -13.18 -5.20
C ARG A 210 -12.37 -12.15 -4.51
N LEU A 211 -12.04 -11.73 -3.29
CA LEU A 211 -12.75 -10.66 -2.59
C LEU A 211 -12.72 -9.36 -3.40
N CYS A 212 -11.54 -8.94 -3.84
CA CYS A 212 -11.36 -7.72 -4.61
C CYS A 212 -12.02 -7.81 -6.00
N GLN A 213 -11.95 -8.96 -6.66
CA GLN A 213 -12.62 -9.17 -7.94
C GLN A 213 -14.16 -9.09 -7.81
N ALA A 214 -14.72 -9.62 -6.73
CA ALA A 214 -16.16 -9.68 -6.55
C ALA A 214 -16.78 -8.37 -6.02
N PHE A 215 -16.06 -7.62 -5.18
CA PHE A 215 -16.60 -6.44 -4.48
C PHE A 215 -15.80 -5.15 -4.72
N GLY A 216 -14.64 -5.23 -5.37
CA GLY A 216 -13.84 -4.07 -5.75
C GLY A 216 -14.18 -3.56 -7.14
N GLN A 217 -13.63 -2.40 -7.49
CA GLN A 217 -13.74 -1.80 -8.81
C GLN A 217 -12.53 -2.21 -9.64
N ARG A 218 -12.73 -2.54 -10.92
CA ARG A 218 -11.61 -2.86 -11.81
C ARG A 218 -10.75 -1.62 -12.03
N LEU A 219 -9.44 -1.77 -11.87
CA LEU A 219 -8.46 -0.71 -12.05
C LEU A 219 -7.87 -0.75 -13.45
N CYS A 220 -7.25 -1.87 -13.82
CA CYS A 220 -6.71 -2.10 -15.15
C CYS A 220 -6.41 -3.58 -15.34
N GLN A 221 -5.96 -3.93 -16.54
CA GLN A 221 -5.44 -5.24 -16.87
C GLN A 221 -3.99 -5.11 -17.33
N LEU A 222 -3.08 -5.87 -16.71
CA LEU A 222 -1.70 -6.01 -17.16
C LEU A 222 -1.52 -7.44 -17.66
N ASP A 223 -1.17 -7.60 -18.94
CA ASP A 223 -1.16 -8.89 -19.63
C ASP A 223 -2.49 -9.65 -19.46
N SER A 224 -2.48 -10.78 -18.76
CA SER A 224 -3.65 -11.62 -18.48
C SER A 224 -4.16 -11.48 -17.03
N VAL A 225 -3.66 -10.49 -16.28
CA VAL A 225 -3.99 -10.29 -14.87
C VAL A 225 -4.80 -9.00 -14.72
N GLU A 226 -6.01 -9.15 -14.20
CA GLU A 226 -6.88 -8.03 -13.85
C GLU A 226 -6.61 -7.59 -12.40
N TYR A 227 -6.51 -6.28 -12.21
CA TYR A 227 -6.33 -5.66 -10.90
C TYR A 227 -7.59 -4.91 -10.52
N TYR A 228 -7.97 -5.02 -9.25
CA TYR A 228 -9.16 -4.40 -8.68
C TYR A 228 -8.78 -3.61 -7.43
N THR A 229 -9.56 -2.60 -7.05
CA THR A 229 -9.45 -1.98 -5.73
C THR A 229 -9.76 -2.98 -4.63
N PHE A 230 -9.33 -2.68 -3.40
CA PHE A 230 -9.94 -3.34 -2.25
C PHE A 230 -11.41 -2.87 -2.11
N PRO A 231 -12.35 -3.72 -1.69
CA PRO A 231 -13.74 -3.31 -1.52
C PRO A 231 -13.91 -2.21 -0.47
N SER A 232 -14.81 -1.26 -0.73
CA SER A 232 -15.22 -0.30 0.30
C SER A 232 -16.03 -0.99 1.40
N VAL A 233 -16.09 -0.38 2.58
CA VAL A 233 -16.93 -0.87 3.69
C VAL A 233 -18.40 -0.99 3.24
N GLN A 234 -18.89 -0.05 2.43
CA GLN A 234 -20.24 -0.08 1.89
C GLN A 234 -20.48 -1.27 0.96
N ALA A 235 -19.50 -1.60 0.10
CA ALA A 235 -19.60 -2.76 -0.79
C ALA A 235 -19.67 -4.08 -0.01
N LEU A 236 -19.05 -4.16 1.18
CA LEU A 236 -19.11 -5.32 2.05
C LEU A 236 -20.36 -5.35 2.96
N ALA A 237 -21.06 -4.22 3.11
CA ALA A 237 -22.23 -4.08 3.98
C ALA A 237 -23.57 -4.36 3.28
N VAL A 238 -23.59 -4.60 1.96
CA VAL A 238 -24.82 -4.91 1.21
C VAL A 238 -25.44 -6.23 1.67
N ASP A 239 -26.76 -6.38 1.47
CA ASP A 239 -27.53 -7.48 2.05
C ASP A 239 -27.11 -8.87 1.52
N ASP A 240 -26.65 -8.97 0.27
CA ASP A 240 -26.24 -10.23 -0.36
C ASP A 240 -24.74 -10.56 -0.18
N ALA A 241 -23.97 -9.70 0.51
CA ALA A 241 -22.51 -9.88 0.59
C ALA A 241 -22.12 -11.14 1.36
N GLU A 242 -22.83 -11.53 2.41
CA GLU A 242 -22.54 -12.77 3.15
C GLU A 242 -22.66 -13.99 2.23
N ASP A 243 -23.75 -14.11 1.48
CA ASP A 243 -24.01 -15.25 0.61
C ASP A 243 -22.97 -15.33 -0.51
N ARG A 244 -22.69 -14.20 -1.17
CA ARG A 244 -21.64 -14.12 -2.19
C ARG A 244 -20.26 -14.50 -1.66
N LEU A 245 -19.92 -14.09 -0.43
CA LEU A 245 -18.66 -14.49 0.22
C LEU A 245 -18.64 -15.99 0.55
N ARG A 246 -19.78 -16.60 0.91
CA ARG A 246 -19.86 -18.05 1.14
C ARG A 246 -19.59 -18.81 -0.15
N ASP A 247 -20.17 -18.37 -1.27
CA ASP A 247 -19.94 -18.96 -2.59
C ASP A 247 -18.47 -18.87 -3.03
N LEU A 248 -17.77 -17.81 -2.62
CA LEU A 248 -16.33 -17.62 -2.87
C LEU A 248 -15.41 -18.40 -1.91
N GLY A 249 -15.99 -19.17 -0.99
CA GLY A 249 -15.26 -20.08 -0.09
C GLY A 249 -14.75 -19.45 1.21
N PHE A 250 -15.34 -18.33 1.66
CA PHE A 250 -14.99 -17.69 2.94
C PHE A 250 -15.59 -18.43 4.15
N GLY A 251 -16.56 -19.33 3.92
CA GLY A 251 -17.16 -20.17 4.95
C GLY A 251 -17.81 -19.34 6.05
N TYR A 252 -17.60 -19.71 7.32
CA TYR A 252 -18.18 -18.98 8.45
C TYR A 252 -17.68 -17.54 8.59
N ARG A 253 -16.53 -17.19 7.98
CA ARG A 253 -15.97 -15.83 8.07
C ARG A 253 -16.75 -14.81 7.25
N ALA A 254 -17.48 -15.27 6.22
CA ALA A 254 -18.36 -14.43 5.41
C ALA A 254 -19.30 -13.58 6.27
N ARG A 255 -19.88 -14.19 7.32
CA ARG A 255 -20.77 -13.50 8.27
C ARG A 255 -20.05 -12.37 9.02
N PHE A 256 -18.78 -12.57 9.38
CA PHE A 256 -18.00 -11.61 10.17
C PHE A 256 -17.61 -10.41 9.32
N VAL A 257 -17.25 -10.64 8.06
CA VAL A 257 -16.98 -9.59 7.08
C VAL A 257 -18.22 -8.72 6.90
N ASN A 258 -19.37 -9.31 6.57
CA ASN A 258 -20.59 -8.55 6.34
C ASN A 258 -21.09 -7.83 7.62
N GLN A 259 -21.12 -8.52 8.76
CA GLN A 259 -21.61 -7.91 10.01
C GLN A 259 -20.69 -6.79 10.51
N SER A 260 -19.37 -6.94 10.39
CA SER A 260 -18.43 -5.85 10.73
C SER A 260 -18.62 -4.66 9.81
N ALA A 261 -18.75 -4.88 8.50
CA ALA A 261 -19.02 -3.81 7.54
C ALA A 261 -20.34 -3.08 7.85
N ARG A 262 -21.41 -3.82 8.15
CA ARG A 262 -22.71 -3.25 8.55
C ARG A 262 -22.62 -2.46 9.85
N ALA A 263 -21.90 -2.97 10.85
CA ALA A 263 -21.70 -2.27 12.12
C ALA A 263 -20.99 -0.92 11.89
N ILE A 264 -19.90 -0.92 11.13
CA ILE A 264 -19.15 0.31 10.79
C ILE A 264 -20.05 1.32 10.07
N VAL A 265 -20.74 0.91 9.00
CA VAL A 265 -21.59 1.80 8.20
C VAL A 265 -22.74 2.37 9.04
N LYS A 266 -23.35 1.57 9.92
CA LYS A 266 -24.52 1.97 10.70
C LYS A 266 -24.16 2.83 11.91
N GLU A 267 -23.07 2.54 12.59
CA GLU A 267 -22.77 3.10 13.92
C GLU A 267 -21.68 4.18 13.89
N HIS A 268 -20.82 4.20 12.88
CA HIS A 268 -19.64 5.06 12.87
C HIS A 268 -19.40 5.84 11.56
N GLY A 269 -19.89 5.33 10.43
CA GLY A 269 -19.59 5.87 9.10
C GLY A 269 -18.34 5.26 8.47
N SER A 270 -18.12 5.53 7.18
CA SER A 270 -17.05 4.88 6.39
C SER A 270 -15.64 5.22 6.81
N ASP A 271 -15.44 6.42 7.33
CA ASP A 271 -14.10 6.97 7.57
C ASP A 271 -13.64 6.68 9.01
N TRP A 272 -14.47 6.00 9.81
CA TRP A 272 -14.21 5.73 11.22
C TRP A 272 -12.88 5.00 11.44
N LEU A 273 -12.56 4.00 10.61
CA LEU A 273 -11.31 3.26 10.73
C LEU A 273 -10.08 4.16 10.60
N GLU A 274 -10.13 5.19 9.75
CA GLU A 274 -9.03 6.16 9.63
C GLU A 274 -8.87 7.01 10.89
N THR A 275 -9.99 7.35 11.55
CA THR A 275 -9.94 8.14 12.78
C THR A 275 -9.21 7.42 13.92
N LEU A 276 -9.20 6.08 13.91
CA LEU A 276 -8.53 5.26 14.92
C LEU A 276 -7.00 5.42 14.92
N ARG A 277 -6.39 5.86 13.81
CA ARG A 277 -4.96 6.18 13.74
C ARG A 277 -4.55 7.32 14.67
N SER A 278 -5.52 8.19 15.03
CA SER A 278 -5.30 9.31 15.94
C SER A 278 -5.69 8.99 17.39
N SER A 279 -6.24 7.80 17.65
CA SER A 279 -6.61 7.33 18.98
C SER A 279 -5.43 6.69 19.69
N THR A 280 -5.53 6.53 21.01
CA THR A 280 -4.57 5.70 21.75
C THR A 280 -4.67 4.24 21.33
N TYR A 281 -3.60 3.48 21.51
CA TYR A 281 -3.58 2.05 21.22
C TYR A 281 -4.71 1.30 21.95
N GLU A 282 -4.92 1.62 23.23
CA GLU A 282 -5.93 0.99 24.07
C GLU A 282 -7.35 1.27 23.58
N GLU A 283 -7.65 2.53 23.22
CA GLU A 283 -8.95 2.93 22.68
C GLU A 283 -9.23 2.26 21.34
N ALA A 284 -8.27 2.30 20.43
CA ALA A 284 -8.45 1.75 19.10
C ALA A 284 -8.54 0.22 19.14
N LYS A 285 -7.79 -0.44 20.02
CA LYS A 285 -7.94 -1.88 20.28
C LYS A 285 -9.31 -2.22 20.83
N ALA A 286 -9.81 -1.47 21.82
CA ALA A 286 -11.13 -1.71 22.39
C ALA A 286 -12.23 -1.52 21.33
N ALA A 287 -12.11 -0.49 20.51
CA ALA A 287 -13.01 -0.19 19.39
C ALA A 287 -13.02 -1.32 18.35
N LEU A 288 -11.86 -1.79 17.89
CA LEU A 288 -11.77 -2.87 16.91
C LEU A 288 -12.28 -4.22 17.48
N CYS A 289 -11.98 -4.53 18.74
CA CYS A 289 -12.49 -5.74 19.43
C CYS A 289 -14.02 -5.78 19.56
N ALA A 290 -14.72 -4.66 19.41
CA ALA A 290 -16.18 -4.62 19.43
C ALA A 290 -16.79 -5.16 18.13
N LEU A 291 -16.01 -5.26 17.05
CA LEU A 291 -16.49 -5.73 15.76
C LEU A 291 -16.65 -7.26 15.70
N PRO A 292 -17.71 -7.77 15.04
CA PRO A 292 -17.91 -9.20 14.83
C PRO A 292 -16.74 -9.90 14.14
N GLY A 293 -16.15 -10.88 14.82
CA GLY A 293 -15.05 -11.68 14.27
C GLY A 293 -13.67 -11.11 14.57
N VAL A 294 -13.57 -9.95 15.23
CA VAL A 294 -12.30 -9.37 15.66
C VAL A 294 -12.00 -9.77 17.11
N GLY A 295 -11.12 -10.75 17.29
CA GLY A 295 -10.73 -11.24 18.62
C GLY A 295 -9.55 -10.48 19.24
N ALA A 296 -9.35 -10.61 20.56
CA ALA A 296 -8.18 -10.05 21.24
C ALA A 296 -6.84 -10.53 20.64
N LYS A 297 -6.82 -11.72 20.04
CA LYS A 297 -5.68 -12.29 19.30
C LYS A 297 -5.39 -11.59 17.97
N GLU A 298 -6.40 -10.96 17.37
CA GLU A 298 -6.26 -10.21 16.12
C GLU A 298 -5.71 -8.79 16.38
N ILE A 299 -5.64 -8.33 17.63
CA ILE A 299 -5.13 -6.99 17.99
C ILE A 299 -4.07 -7.06 19.11
N SER A 300 -3.49 -8.22 19.40
CA SER A 300 -2.66 -8.37 20.61
C SER A 300 -1.27 -7.71 20.47
N SER A 301 -0.97 -6.75 21.36
CA SER A 301 0.40 -6.51 21.84
C SER A 301 0.80 -7.63 22.80
N GLY A 302 1.94 -8.26 22.52
CA GLY A 302 2.30 -9.56 23.08
C GLY A 302 2.48 -9.60 24.59
N HIS A 303 1.86 -10.60 25.24
CA HIS A 303 2.16 -11.02 26.62
C HIS A 303 1.90 -12.52 26.88
N SER A 304 1.76 -13.37 25.86
CA SER A 304 1.70 -14.82 26.08
C SER A 304 2.31 -15.59 24.93
N GLY A 305 3.34 -16.37 25.25
CA GLY A 305 3.98 -17.31 24.35
C GLY A 305 3.05 -18.49 24.07
N ASP A 306 2.17 -18.32 23.08
CA ASP A 306 2.03 -19.30 22.01
C ASP A 306 1.01 -18.78 20.98
N HIS A 307 1.45 -18.74 19.72
CA HIS A 307 0.66 -18.39 18.52
C HIS A 307 0.39 -16.89 18.28
N MET A 308 1.42 -16.04 18.45
CA MET A 308 1.48 -14.64 18.03
C MET A 308 1.95 -14.48 16.57
N ARG A 309 1.06 -14.54 15.57
CA ARG A 309 1.44 -14.15 14.19
C ARG A 309 0.47 -13.20 13.47
N GLY A 310 -0.82 -13.18 13.84
CA GLY A 310 -1.81 -12.28 13.20
C GLY A 310 -2.02 -10.94 13.93
N GLY A 311 -1.99 -10.93 15.27
CA GLY A 311 -2.46 -9.79 16.06
C GLY A 311 -1.59 -8.55 16.09
N LEU A 312 -0.27 -8.75 16.00
CA LEU A 312 0.70 -7.66 15.96
C LEU A 312 0.64 -6.89 14.63
N ILE A 313 0.30 -7.55 13.53
CA ILE A 313 0.27 -6.90 12.21
C ILE A 313 -0.97 -6.03 12.09
N LEU A 314 -2.14 -6.53 12.49
CA LEU A 314 -3.39 -5.78 12.47
C LEU A 314 -3.33 -4.55 13.40
N SER A 315 -2.80 -4.70 14.62
CA SER A 315 -2.66 -3.59 15.55
C SER A 315 -1.69 -2.53 15.04
N TYR A 316 -0.52 -2.89 14.51
CA TYR A 316 0.44 -1.87 14.05
C TYR A 316 0.06 -1.27 12.68
N SER A 317 -0.40 -2.06 11.72
CA SER A 317 -0.75 -1.55 10.39
C SER A 317 -2.03 -0.72 10.37
N VAL A 318 -3.00 -0.99 11.27
CA VAL A 318 -4.22 -0.17 11.40
C VAL A 318 -3.99 1.07 12.28
N LEU A 319 -3.14 0.98 13.31
CA LEU A 319 -3.03 2.02 14.34
C LEU A 319 -1.84 2.98 14.19
N THR A 320 -0.87 2.69 13.30
CA THR A 320 0.22 3.61 12.95
C THR A 320 -0.07 4.26 11.62
#